data_AF-A0A7S2W0R3-F1
#
_entry.id   AF-A0A7S2W0R3-F1
#
_cell.length_a   1.000
_cell.length_b   1.000
_cell.length_c   1.000
_cell.angle_alpha   90.00
_cell.angle_beta   90.00
_cell.angle_gamma   90.00
#
_symmetry.space_group_name_H-M   'P 1'
#
loop_
_entity.id
_entity.type
_entity.pdbx_description
1 polymer ?
#
loop_
_entity_poly.entity_id
_entity_poly.type
_entity_poly.pdbx_seq_one_letter_code
_entity_poly.pdbx_strand_id
1 'polypeptide(L)'
;PTTLADKKWFKDPESNDFTTGTCINDGPVPSGYVAYGTNAECCAGEYSTQITGACFAGMANAPSAAPSSVDDIKYYPDYDTDYEDATCLPGTMDGRPSFSSMAACCIGSYPDQTSGACFAGMANAPSAAPSALSDIKYYPD
;
A
#
# COMPACT_ATOMS: atom_id res chain seq x y z
N PRO A 1 -2.87 26.13 27.07
CA PRO A 1 -2.00 25.69 25.96
C PRO A 1 -1.23 24.42 26.34
N THR A 2 -1.82 23.25 26.09
CA THR A 2 -1.15 21.97 26.34
C THR A 2 -0.33 21.65 25.09
N THR A 3 0.98 21.86 25.17
CA THR A 3 1.90 21.57 24.08
C THR A 3 1.87 20.08 23.75
N LEU A 4 1.87 19.75 22.47
CA LEU A 4 1.82 18.43 21.84
C LEU A 4 3.00 17.50 22.19
N ALA A 5 3.78 17.82 23.23
CA ALA A 5 5.09 17.23 23.52
C ALA A 5 5.07 15.95 24.39
N ASP A 6 3.94 15.54 24.97
CA ASP A 6 3.95 14.48 26.00
C ASP A 6 2.97 13.31 25.78
N LYS A 7 2.30 13.22 24.63
CA LYS A 7 1.44 12.06 24.33
C LYS A 7 2.28 10.93 23.71
N LYS A 8 3.00 10.19 24.56
CA LYS A 8 3.76 9.00 24.17
C LYS A 8 2.82 7.81 24.02
N TRP A 9 2.90 7.12 22.88
CA TRP A 9 2.16 5.89 22.64
C TRP A 9 2.94 4.71 23.22
N PHE A 10 2.24 3.77 23.84
CA PHE A 10 2.82 2.55 24.38
C PHE A 10 1.80 1.41 24.30
N LYS A 11 2.28 0.17 24.37
CA LYS A 11 1.45 -1.02 24.41
C LYS A 11 0.48 -0.96 25.59
N ASP A 12 -0.81 -1.20 25.36
CA ASP A 12 -1.79 -1.30 26.44
C ASP A 12 -1.37 -2.38 27.46
N PRO A 13 -1.07 -2.00 28.73
CA PRO A 13 -0.66 -2.95 29.76
C PRO A 13 -1.81 -3.84 30.25
N GLU A 14 -3.08 -3.44 30.05
CA GLU A 14 -4.24 -4.24 30.42
C GLU A 14 -4.60 -5.27 29.33
N SER A 15 -4.11 -5.07 28.11
CA SER A 15 -4.28 -5.99 27.00
C SER A 15 -3.32 -7.19 27.11
N ASN A 16 -3.88 -8.32 27.58
CA ASN A 16 -3.16 -9.60 27.66
C ASN A 16 -3.22 -10.41 26.37
N ASP A 17 -3.94 -9.93 25.35
CA ASP A 17 -4.18 -10.66 24.11
C ASP A 17 -3.48 -9.96 22.93
N PHE A 18 -2.58 -10.68 22.26
CA PHE A 18 -1.85 -10.15 21.11
C PHE A 18 -2.76 -9.89 19.91
N THR A 19 -3.83 -10.67 19.73
CA THR A 19 -4.74 -10.58 18.57
C THR A 19 -5.70 -9.39 18.65
N THR A 20 -5.95 -8.86 19.84
CA THR A 20 -6.78 -7.65 20.05
C THR A 20 -5.98 -6.47 20.62
N GLY A 21 -4.68 -6.65 20.81
CA GLY A 21 -3.80 -5.66 21.40
C GLY A 21 -3.73 -4.37 20.57
N THR A 22 -3.67 -3.25 21.29
CA THR A 22 -3.61 -1.90 20.73
C THR A 22 -2.56 -1.08 21.47
N CYS A 23 -2.18 0.05 20.88
CA CYS A 23 -1.39 1.05 21.54
C CYS A 23 -2.28 2.16 22.07
N ILE A 24 -1.95 2.66 23.25
CA ILE A 24 -2.67 3.74 23.94
C ILE A 24 -1.72 4.91 24.21
N ASN A 25 -2.28 6.09 24.43
CA ASN A 25 -1.56 7.28 24.91
C ASN A 25 -2.21 7.88 26.16
N ASP A 26 -2.89 7.03 26.93
CA ASP A 26 -3.58 7.42 28.15
C ASP A 26 -2.67 7.19 29.35
N GLY A 27 -2.22 8.28 29.97
CA GLY A 27 -1.38 8.25 31.17
C GLY A 27 0.13 8.10 30.91
N PRO A 28 0.90 7.96 32.01
CA PRO A 28 2.35 7.82 31.91
C PRO A 28 2.74 6.45 31.40
N VAL A 29 3.81 6.40 30.60
CA VAL A 29 4.40 5.15 30.11
C VAL A 29 4.84 4.30 31.32
N PRO A 30 4.34 3.05 31.48
CA PRO A 30 4.71 2.21 32.60
C PRO A 30 6.20 1.83 32.57
N SER A 31 6.76 1.52 33.74
CA SER A 31 8.16 1.08 33.84
C SER A 31 8.39 -0.19 33.02
N GLY A 32 9.39 -0.17 32.14
CA GLY A 32 9.74 -1.30 31.26
C GLY A 32 9.05 -1.29 29.89
N TYR A 33 8.22 -0.29 29.59
CA TYR A 33 7.56 -0.16 28.30
C TYR A 33 8.32 0.78 27.37
N VAL A 34 8.25 0.50 26.07
CA VAL A 34 8.79 1.37 25.03
C VAL A 34 7.77 2.46 24.71
N ALA A 35 8.26 3.70 24.63
CA ALA A 35 7.47 4.86 24.28
C ALA A 35 7.73 5.25 22.82
N TYR A 36 6.65 5.49 22.08
CA TYR A 36 6.68 5.84 20.67
C TYR A 36 6.08 7.23 20.44
N GLY A 37 6.52 7.91 19.38
CA GLY A 37 6.04 9.25 19.02
C GLY A 37 4.61 9.25 18.49
N THR A 38 4.20 8.16 17.83
CA THR A 38 2.90 8.01 17.19
C THR A 38 2.28 6.64 17.44
N ASN A 39 0.96 6.53 17.25
CA ASN A 39 0.23 5.26 17.36
C ASN A 39 0.78 4.23 16.35
N ALA A 40 1.05 4.68 15.12
CA ALA A 40 1.56 3.84 14.06
C ALA A 40 2.95 3.25 14.38
N GLU A 41 3.86 4.05 14.94
CA GLU A 41 5.18 3.56 15.37
C GLU A 41 5.07 2.52 16.49
N CYS A 42 4.16 2.72 17.44
CA CYS A 42 3.91 1.74 18.50
C CYS A 42 3.37 0.42 17.95
N CYS A 43 2.36 0.47 17.08
CA CYS A 43 1.82 -0.73 16.45
C CYS A 43 2.86 -1.44 15.56
N ALA A 44 3.72 -0.71 14.86
CA ALA A 44 4.81 -1.30 14.09
C ALA A 44 5.88 -1.96 14.98
N GLY A 45 6.17 -1.39 16.15
CA GLY A 45 7.13 -1.96 17.10
C GLY A 45 6.61 -3.18 17.85
N GLU A 46 5.41 -3.08 18.41
CA GLU A 46 4.86 -4.08 19.35
C GLU A 46 3.94 -5.11 18.68
N TYR A 47 3.32 -4.76 17.55
CA TYR A 47 2.26 -5.53 16.89
C TYR A 47 2.47 -5.74 15.39
N SER A 48 3.71 -5.65 14.88
CA SER A 48 4.02 -5.82 13.44
C SER A 48 3.58 -7.16 12.85
N THR A 49 3.50 -8.21 13.66
CA THR A 49 3.09 -9.56 13.23
C THR A 49 1.63 -9.89 13.59
N GLN A 50 0.86 -8.90 14.04
CA GLN A 50 -0.55 -9.07 14.40
C GLN A 50 -1.41 -9.24 13.14
N ILE A 51 -1.78 -10.49 12.85
CA ILE A 51 -2.55 -10.86 11.65
C ILE A 51 -3.93 -10.19 11.58
N THR A 52 -4.55 -9.89 12.72
CA THR A 52 -5.88 -9.27 12.77
C THR A 52 -5.87 -7.79 12.40
N GLY A 53 -4.71 -7.12 12.44
CA GLY A 53 -4.59 -5.68 12.22
C GLY A 53 -5.30 -4.81 13.27
N ALA A 54 -5.67 -5.39 14.42
CA ALA A 54 -6.43 -4.72 15.48
C ALA A 54 -5.74 -3.44 16.00
N CYS A 55 -4.42 -3.42 16.12
CA CYS A 55 -3.66 -2.26 16.58
C CYS A 55 -3.81 -1.07 15.63
N PHE A 56 -3.87 -1.36 14.32
CA PHE A 56 -4.03 -0.35 13.28
C PHE A 56 -5.50 0.00 13.01
N ALA A 57 -6.46 -0.73 13.60
CA ALA A 57 -7.88 -0.50 13.40
C ALA A 57 -8.31 0.88 13.94
N GLY A 58 -9.03 1.65 13.13
CA GLY A 58 -9.53 2.98 13.51
C GLY A 58 -8.49 4.11 13.40
N MET A 59 -7.26 3.84 12.95
CA MET A 59 -6.33 4.92 12.57
C MET A 59 -6.80 5.58 11.27
N ALA A 60 -6.76 6.92 11.22
CA ALA A 60 -7.12 7.68 10.01
C ALA A 60 -6.25 7.29 8.80
N ASN A 61 -5.03 6.81 9.05
CA ASN A 61 -4.10 6.27 8.05
C ASN A 61 -3.57 4.92 8.53
N ALA A 62 -4.46 3.96 8.80
CA ALA A 62 -4.05 2.60 9.08
C ALA A 62 -3.20 2.06 7.91
N PRO A 63 -2.05 1.41 8.13
CA PRO A 63 -1.39 0.63 7.10
C PRO A 63 -2.38 -0.43 6.61
N SER A 64 -2.96 -0.16 5.45
CA SER A 64 -3.71 -1.15 4.68
C SER A 64 -2.70 -2.11 4.08
N ALA A 65 -3.02 -3.40 4.03
CA ALA A 65 -2.27 -4.37 3.21
C ALA A 65 -2.37 -4.06 1.70
N ALA A 66 -3.14 -3.04 1.31
CA ALA A 66 -3.12 -2.49 -0.04
C ALA A 66 -1.81 -1.73 -0.29
N PRO A 67 -1.25 -1.82 -1.51
CA PRO A 67 -0.07 -1.05 -1.89
C PRO A 67 -0.32 0.44 -1.62
N SER A 68 0.59 1.06 -0.87
CA SER A 68 0.44 2.44 -0.39
C SER A 68 0.66 3.48 -1.49
N SER A 69 1.08 3.05 -2.68
CA SER A 69 1.12 3.87 -3.89
C SER A 69 0.91 3.00 -5.13
N VAL A 70 0.28 3.56 -6.16
CA VAL A 70 0.16 2.95 -7.50
C VAL A 70 1.56 2.65 -8.08
N ASP A 71 2.58 3.40 -7.68
CA ASP A 71 4.00 3.17 -8.04
C ASP A 71 4.60 1.86 -7.50
N ASP A 72 3.99 1.28 -6.46
CA ASP A 72 4.42 -0.02 -5.91
C ASP A 72 3.75 -1.21 -6.60
N ILE A 73 2.72 -0.96 -7.43
CA ILE A 73 2.07 -2.03 -8.20
C ILE A 73 2.97 -2.41 -9.36
N LYS A 74 3.55 -3.61 -9.26
CA LYS A 74 4.24 -4.24 -10.39
C LYS A 74 3.25 -4.91 -11.33
N TYR A 75 3.64 -5.05 -12.58
CA TYR A 75 2.88 -5.76 -13.60
C TYR A 75 3.79 -6.75 -14.31
N TYR A 76 3.23 -7.91 -14.69
CA TYR A 76 3.90 -8.90 -15.51
C TYR A 76 3.00 -9.33 -16.67
N PRO A 77 3.57 -9.75 -17.81
CA PRO A 77 2.79 -10.14 -18.97
C PRO A 77 2.19 -11.53 -18.81
N ASP A 78 0.92 -11.67 -19.16
CA ASP A 78 0.22 -12.95 -19.26
C ASP A 78 0.54 -13.69 -20.57
N TYR A 79 1.60 -14.49 -20.56
CA TYR A 79 1.95 -15.38 -21.67
C TYR A 79 1.21 -16.72 -21.63
N ASP A 80 0.31 -16.93 -20.67
CA ASP A 80 -0.54 -18.13 -20.62
C ASP A 80 -1.80 -17.94 -21.50
N THR A 81 -2.13 -16.69 -21.84
CA THR A 81 -3.19 -16.31 -22.79
C THR A 81 -2.63 -16.12 -24.21
N ASP A 82 -3.45 -16.41 -25.23
CA ASP A 82 -3.12 -16.18 -26.63
C ASP A 82 -2.74 -14.71 -26.88
N TYR A 83 -1.73 -14.46 -27.72
CA TYR A 83 -1.15 -13.13 -27.92
C TYR A 83 -2.18 -12.06 -28.30
N GLU A 84 -3.23 -12.40 -29.06
CA GLU A 84 -4.28 -11.45 -29.45
C GLU A 84 -5.23 -11.06 -28.30
N ASP A 85 -5.29 -11.84 -27.23
CA ASP A 85 -6.13 -11.57 -26.05
C ASP A 85 -5.31 -11.26 -24.79
N ALA A 86 -3.99 -11.44 -24.87
CA ALA A 86 -3.07 -11.31 -23.75
C ALA A 86 -3.03 -9.89 -23.18
N THR A 87 -2.88 -9.80 -21.87
CA THR A 87 -2.80 -8.56 -21.11
C THR A 87 -1.65 -8.59 -20.10
N CYS A 88 -1.55 -7.55 -19.30
CA CYS A 88 -0.64 -7.48 -18.15
C CYS A 88 -1.42 -7.64 -16.85
N LEU A 89 -0.88 -8.46 -15.95
CA LEU A 89 -1.48 -8.78 -14.66
C LEU A 89 -0.72 -8.07 -13.53
N PRO A 90 -1.41 -7.64 -12.45
CA PRO A 90 -0.74 -7.05 -11.29
C PRO A 90 0.09 -8.10 -10.52
N GLY A 91 1.23 -7.67 -9.99
CA GLY A 91 2.16 -8.46 -9.19
C GLY A 91 3.48 -8.77 -9.91
N THR A 92 4.11 -9.85 -9.46
CA THR A 92 5.35 -10.39 -10.01
C THR A 92 5.21 -11.90 -10.14
N MET A 93 5.79 -12.48 -11.18
CA MET A 93 5.82 -13.93 -11.38
C MET A 93 7.23 -14.37 -11.78
N ASP A 94 7.68 -15.48 -11.19
CA ASP A 94 8.99 -16.04 -11.49
C ASP A 94 9.12 -16.39 -12.99
N GLY A 95 10.27 -16.08 -13.57
CA GLY A 95 10.52 -16.27 -15.00
C GLY A 95 9.83 -15.25 -15.94
N ARG A 96 9.17 -14.21 -15.39
CA ARG A 96 8.51 -13.16 -16.19
C ARG A 96 9.09 -11.77 -15.89
N PRO A 97 9.17 -10.88 -16.90
CA PRO A 97 9.60 -9.51 -16.66
C PRO A 97 8.58 -8.76 -15.80
N SER A 98 9.09 -7.86 -14.94
CA SER A 98 8.28 -7.00 -14.08
C SER A 98 8.40 -5.55 -14.50
N PHE A 99 7.27 -4.86 -14.58
CA PHE A 99 7.15 -3.47 -15.00
C PHE A 99 6.50 -2.63 -13.89
N SER A 100 6.84 -1.35 -13.82
CA SER A 100 6.25 -0.40 -12.86
C SER A 100 4.87 0.12 -13.25
N SER A 101 4.39 -0.19 -14.45
CA SER A 101 3.05 0.21 -14.90
C SER A 101 2.51 -0.77 -15.94
N MET A 102 1.18 -0.86 -16.03
CA MET A 102 0.49 -1.65 -17.04
C MET A 102 0.87 -1.21 -18.46
N ALA A 103 1.02 0.10 -18.69
CA ALA A 103 1.42 0.65 -19.98
C ALA A 103 2.84 0.23 -20.38
N ALA A 104 3.81 0.30 -19.47
CA ALA A 104 5.17 -0.17 -19.74
C ALA A 104 5.20 -1.68 -20.04
N CYS A 105 4.36 -2.46 -19.35
CA CYS A 105 4.22 -3.89 -19.61
C CYS A 105 3.64 -4.17 -21.01
N CYS A 106 2.56 -3.48 -21.40
CA CYS A 106 1.95 -3.66 -22.72
C CYS A 106 2.90 -3.26 -23.86
N ILE A 107 3.57 -2.11 -23.74
CA ILE A 107 4.55 -1.65 -24.74
C ILE A 107 5.74 -2.63 -24.83
N GLY A 108 6.20 -3.13 -23.69
CA GLY A 108 7.37 -4.00 -23.63
C GLY A 108 7.11 -5.44 -24.09
N SER A 109 5.90 -5.95 -23.88
CA SER A 109 5.57 -7.38 -24.08
C SER A 109 4.65 -7.65 -25.27
N TYR A 110 3.85 -6.66 -25.68
CA TYR A 110 2.85 -6.76 -26.74
C TYR A 110 2.88 -5.56 -27.71
N PRO A 111 4.07 -5.14 -28.23
CA PRO A 111 4.20 -3.92 -29.03
C PRO A 111 3.42 -3.95 -30.35
N ASP A 112 3.25 -5.14 -30.92
CA ASP A 112 2.64 -5.35 -32.25
C ASP A 112 1.25 -6.01 -32.15
N GLN A 113 0.64 -6.01 -30.96
CA GLN A 113 -0.67 -6.61 -30.74
C GLN A 113 -1.77 -5.79 -31.44
N THR A 114 -2.24 -6.28 -32.58
CA THR A 114 -3.20 -5.57 -33.43
C THR A 114 -4.60 -5.48 -32.84
N SER A 115 -4.97 -6.41 -31.95
CA SER A 115 -6.26 -6.40 -31.25
C SER A 115 -6.40 -5.24 -30.25
N GLY A 116 -5.27 -4.72 -29.74
CA GLY A 116 -5.24 -3.74 -28.65
C GLY A 116 -5.72 -4.28 -27.30
N ALA A 117 -5.85 -5.60 -27.12
CA ALA A 117 -6.38 -6.23 -25.91
C ALA A 117 -5.65 -5.82 -24.62
N CYS A 118 -4.32 -5.69 -24.66
CA CYS A 118 -3.53 -5.30 -23.49
C CYS A 118 -3.88 -3.88 -23.01
N PHE A 119 -4.09 -2.96 -23.95
CA PHE A 119 -4.48 -1.59 -23.63
C PHE A 119 -5.97 -1.47 -23.30
N ALA A 120 -6.83 -2.30 -23.89
CA ALA A 120 -8.26 -2.36 -23.55
C ALA A 120 -8.47 -2.81 -22.09
N GLY A 121 -7.58 -3.66 -21.56
CA GLY A 121 -7.59 -4.11 -20.17
C GLY A 121 -7.28 -3.03 -19.13
N MET A 122 -6.76 -1.85 -19.52
CA MET A 122 -6.40 -0.77 -18.60
C MET A 122 -7.61 -0.15 -17.88
N ALA A 123 -8.82 -0.31 -18.43
CA ALA A 123 -10.06 0.09 -17.75
C ALA A 123 -10.40 -0.79 -16.53
N ASN A 124 -9.76 -1.96 -16.40
CA ASN A 124 -9.93 -2.91 -15.28
C ASN A 124 -8.69 -2.97 -14.36
N ALA A 125 -7.73 -2.05 -14.49
CA ALA A 125 -6.77 -1.83 -13.42
C ALA A 125 -7.56 -1.52 -12.14
N PRO A 126 -7.16 -2.02 -10.95
CA PRO A 126 -7.86 -1.67 -9.71
C PRO A 126 -8.01 -0.15 -9.70
N SER A 127 -9.25 0.33 -9.62
CA SER A 127 -9.57 1.76 -9.68
C SER A 127 -8.78 2.50 -8.63
N ALA A 128 -7.59 2.97 -8.99
CA ALA A 128 -6.94 4.08 -8.34
C ALA A 128 -7.77 5.28 -8.77
N ALA A 129 -8.75 5.66 -7.94
CA ALA A 129 -9.33 6.99 -8.05
C ALA A 129 -8.18 8.00 -7.98
N PRO A 130 -7.94 8.82 -9.02
CA PRO A 130 -7.11 9.98 -8.83
C PRO A 130 -7.95 11.02 -8.10
N SER A 131 -7.54 11.35 -6.88
CA SER A 131 -7.79 12.69 -6.38
C SER A 131 -7.05 13.67 -7.31
N ALA A 132 -7.82 14.60 -7.87
CA ALA A 132 -7.42 15.86 -8.50
C ALA A 132 -6.16 15.87 -9.40
N LEU A 133 -6.44 16.09 -10.68
CA LEU A 133 -5.52 16.55 -11.71
C LEU A 133 -4.97 17.94 -11.33
N SER A 134 -3.77 17.99 -10.76
CA SER A 134 -2.97 19.22 -10.69
C SER A 134 -1.51 18.87 -10.92
N ASP A 135 -1.04 19.20 -12.12
CA ASP A 135 0.31 19.63 -12.50
C ASP A 135 0.67 19.12 -13.90
N ILE A 136 0.07 19.74 -14.92
CA ILE A 136 0.69 19.81 -16.23
C ILE A 136 0.94 21.28 -16.54
N LYS A 137 2.15 21.73 -16.23
CA LYS A 137 2.67 23.05 -16.61
C LYS A 137 3.04 23.00 -18.09
N TYR A 138 2.26 23.68 -18.93
CA TYR A 138 2.56 23.84 -20.36
C TYR A 138 3.54 25.01 -20.56
N TYR A 139 4.61 24.81 -21.33
CA TYR A 139 5.47 25.87 -21.86
C TYR A 139 5.36 25.84 -23.39
N PRO A 140 4.75 26.85 -24.05
CA PRO A 140 4.83 27.00 -25.48
C PRO A 140 6.14 27.68 -25.90
N ASP A 141 6.72 27.24 -27.02
CA ASP A 141 7.63 28.02 -27.86
C ASP A 141 6.80 28.89 -28.81
#